data_AF-A0A1X7LD89-F1
#
_entry.id   AF-A0A1X7LD89-F1
#
_cell.length_a   1.000
_cell.length_b   1.000
_cell.length_c   1.000
_cell.angle_alpha   90.00
_cell.angle_beta   90.00
_cell.angle_gamma   90.00
#
_symmetry.space_group_name_H-M   'P 1'
#
loop_
_entity.id
_entity.type
_entity.pdbx_description
1 polymer ?
#
loop_
_entity_poly.entity_id
_entity_poly.type
_entity_poly.pdbx_seq_one_letter_code
_entity_poly.pdbx_strand_id
1 'polypeptide(L)'
;MGQVERLTKIIELLIQRHPRSADVLLGVVPPPTDDEWLEMLRSSPDDLGVRVRADLYTDRILSEVIKLDEIHRLIDAAGWESITEAARAIKEFFAEDWKVFCLHCRFVRGESRISDASSLQKVSRRVGLSPNTVSRKRKEIPRRIARDALSGFQAAMKW
;
A
#
# COMPACT_ATOMS: atom_id res chain seq x y z
N MET A 1 0.92 10.02 -14.72
CA MET A 1 0.63 9.63 -13.33
C MET A 1 1.60 10.39 -12.43
N GLY A 2 1.10 11.16 -11.46
CA GLY A 2 1.95 11.97 -10.57
C GLY A 2 2.73 11.11 -9.57
N GLN A 3 3.78 11.65 -8.94
CA GLN A 3 4.58 10.90 -7.93
C GLN A 3 3.72 10.37 -6.78
N VAL A 4 2.77 11.16 -6.28
CA VAL A 4 1.82 10.74 -5.24
C VAL A 4 1.01 9.51 -5.67
N GLU A 5 0.53 9.49 -6.91
CA GLU A 5 -0.26 8.34 -7.43
C GLU A 5 0.62 7.09 -7.59
N ARG A 6 1.86 7.24 -8.05
CA ARG A 6 2.82 6.12 -8.16
C ARG A 6 3.16 5.55 -6.79
N LEU A 7 3.50 6.39 -5.82
CA LEU A 7 3.79 5.96 -4.45
C LEU A 7 2.56 5.36 -3.77
N THR A 8 1.36 5.89 -4.03
CA THR A 8 0.10 5.30 -3.57
C THR A 8 0.00 3.84 -4.04
N LYS A 9 0.26 3.55 -5.33
CA LYS A 9 0.22 2.18 -5.87
C LYS A 9 1.25 1.26 -5.20
N ILE A 10 2.46 1.76 -4.90
CA ILE A 10 3.50 0.99 -4.20
C ILE A 10 3.03 0.62 -2.79
N ILE A 11 2.48 1.59 -2.04
CA ILE A 11 1.93 1.35 -0.70
C ILE A 11 0.75 0.38 -0.78
N GLU A 12 -0.11 0.51 -1.79
CA GLU A 12 -1.22 -0.42 -2.02
C GLU A 12 -0.77 -1.83 -2.36
N LEU A 13 0.34 -2.00 -3.09
CA LEU A 13 0.95 -3.31 -3.34
C LEU A 13 1.42 -3.93 -2.03
N LEU A 14 2.17 -3.18 -1.21
CA LEU A 14 2.60 -3.61 0.12
C LEU A 14 1.41 -4.06 0.97
N ILE A 15 0.35 -3.27 1.02
CA ILE A 15 -0.85 -3.57 1.81
C ILE A 15 -1.52 -4.86 1.38
N GLN A 16 -1.64 -5.07 0.07
CA GLN A 16 -2.30 -6.25 -0.48
C GLN A 16 -1.46 -7.51 -0.28
N ARG A 17 -0.13 -7.39 -0.27
CA ARG A 17 0.77 -8.52 -0.48
C ARG A 17 1.77 -8.77 0.65
N HIS A 18 1.93 -7.89 1.62
CA HIS A 18 2.81 -8.12 2.78
C HIS A 18 2.01 -8.50 4.04
N PRO A 19 2.38 -9.57 4.78
CA PRO A 19 1.59 -10.07 5.92
C PRO A 19 1.47 -9.08 7.05
N ARG A 20 2.52 -8.27 7.20
CA ARG A 20 2.70 -7.32 8.28
C ARG A 20 2.73 -5.90 7.74
N SER A 21 2.03 -5.62 6.63
CA SER A 21 2.06 -4.32 5.95
C SER A 21 1.80 -3.14 6.88
N ALA A 22 0.86 -3.26 7.81
CA ALA A 22 0.61 -2.22 8.82
C ALA A 22 1.80 -2.03 9.78
N ASP A 23 2.48 -3.11 10.21
CA ASP A 23 3.64 -3.02 11.09
C ASP A 23 4.86 -2.43 10.36
N VAL A 24 5.04 -2.79 9.08
CA VAL A 24 6.07 -2.27 8.18
C VAL A 24 5.88 -0.77 7.97
N LEU A 25 4.66 -0.33 7.66
CA LEU A 25 4.34 1.10 7.52
C LEU A 25 4.56 1.89 8.81
N LEU A 26 4.41 1.25 9.98
CA LEU A 26 4.66 1.90 11.27
C LEU A 26 6.13 1.86 11.71
N GLY A 27 7.00 1.22 10.93
CA GLY A 27 8.41 1.01 11.26
C GLY A 27 8.63 0.08 12.45
N VAL A 28 7.65 -0.76 12.78
CA VAL A 28 7.78 -1.83 13.80
C VAL A 28 8.56 -3.02 13.20
N VAL A 29 8.41 -3.22 11.89
CA VAL A 29 9.16 -4.17 11.06
C VAL A 29 9.99 -3.36 10.08
N PRO A 30 11.22 -3.80 9.74
CA PRO A 30 12.01 -3.13 8.71
C PRO A 30 11.26 -3.01 7.37
N PRO A 31 11.70 -2.08 6.49
CA PRO A 31 11.22 -2.04 5.11
C PRO A 31 11.39 -3.41 4.43
N PRO A 32 10.52 -3.78 3.47
CA PRO A 32 10.69 -5.02 2.73
C PRO A 32 12.01 -5.02 1.96
N THR A 33 12.63 -6.19 1.94
CA THR A 33 13.80 -6.48 1.11
C THR A 33 13.43 -6.55 -0.38
N ASP A 34 14.44 -6.47 -1.24
CA ASP A 34 14.26 -6.59 -2.69
C ASP A 34 13.57 -7.91 -3.07
N ASP A 35 13.93 -9.02 -2.42
CA ASP A 35 13.31 -10.33 -2.65
C ASP A 35 11.81 -10.33 -2.28
N GLU A 36 11.45 -9.68 -1.16
CA GLU A 36 10.05 -9.53 -0.76
C GLU A 36 9.28 -8.63 -1.73
N TRP A 37 9.89 -7.55 -2.23
CA TRP A 37 9.28 -6.72 -3.28
C TRP A 37 9.05 -7.50 -4.58
N LEU A 38 10.03 -8.29 -5.01
CA LEU A 38 9.93 -9.15 -6.18
C LEU A 38 8.84 -10.22 -6.01
N GLU A 39 8.72 -10.83 -4.83
CA GLU A 39 7.64 -11.78 -4.54
C GLU A 39 6.26 -11.11 -4.63
N MET A 40 6.12 -9.91 -4.06
CA MET A 40 4.88 -9.13 -4.16
C MET A 40 4.54 -8.74 -5.61
N LEU A 41 5.54 -8.41 -6.42
CA LEU A 41 5.38 -8.10 -7.85
C LEU A 41 4.94 -9.32 -8.66
N ARG A 42 5.59 -10.46 -8.48
CA ARG A 42 5.31 -11.70 -9.21
C ARG A 42 3.92 -12.26 -8.93
N SER A 43 3.38 -11.99 -7.74
CA SER A 43 2.04 -12.42 -7.35
C SER A 43 0.92 -11.44 -7.79
N SER A 44 1.26 -10.31 -8.44
CA SER A 44 0.32 -9.29 -8.89
C SER A 44 -0.08 -9.46 -10.37
N PRO A 45 -1.38 -9.55 -10.70
CA PRO A 45 -1.87 -9.48 -12.07
C PRO A 45 -1.97 -8.02 -12.60
N ASP A 46 -1.84 -7.01 -11.72
CA ASP A 46 -2.08 -5.61 -12.09
C ASP A 46 -0.82 -4.92 -12.63
N ASP A 47 -1.00 -4.25 -13.78
CA ASP A 47 -0.03 -3.31 -14.35
C ASP A 47 0.10 -2.09 -13.43
N LEU A 48 1.24 -2.01 -12.72
CA LEU A 48 1.60 -0.85 -11.88
C LEU A 48 1.71 0.45 -12.70
N GLY A 49 1.59 0.38 -14.03
CA GLY A 49 1.77 1.48 -14.98
C GLY A 49 3.18 1.50 -15.57
N VAL A 50 3.91 0.38 -15.46
CA VAL A 50 5.29 0.23 -15.92
C VAL A 50 5.26 -0.59 -17.20
N ARG A 51 5.03 0.09 -18.33
CA ARG A 51 5.07 -0.55 -19.66
C ARG A 51 6.53 -0.77 -20.06
N VAL A 52 7.03 -1.97 -19.82
CA VAL A 52 8.26 -2.46 -20.44
C VAL A 52 7.88 -3.12 -21.76
N ARG A 53 8.40 -2.62 -22.88
CA ARG A 53 8.25 -3.21 -24.22
C ARG A 53 9.25 -4.35 -24.32
N ALA A 54 8.79 -5.57 -24.57
CA ALA A 54 9.63 -6.74 -24.33
C ALA A 54 9.24 -8.05 -25.07
N ASP A 55 10.25 -8.74 -25.61
CA ASP A 55 10.32 -10.12 -26.10
C ASP A 55 10.63 -11.16 -24.98
N LEU A 56 10.43 -12.46 -25.24
CA LEU A 56 9.72 -13.35 -24.31
C LEU A 56 10.50 -14.05 -23.17
N TYR A 57 11.76 -13.76 -22.84
CA TYR A 57 12.40 -14.40 -21.66
C TYR A 57 13.47 -13.57 -20.94
N THR A 58 14.42 -12.97 -21.66
CA THR A 58 15.42 -12.05 -21.10
C THR A 58 14.73 -10.83 -20.48
N ASP A 59 13.61 -10.43 -21.06
CA ASP A 59 12.90 -9.25 -20.59
C ASP A 59 12.08 -9.45 -19.33
N ARG A 60 11.85 -10.68 -18.87
CA ARG A 60 11.16 -10.86 -17.59
C ARG A 60 12.04 -10.41 -16.43
N ILE A 61 13.28 -10.91 -16.38
CA ILE A 61 14.25 -10.52 -15.35
C ILE A 61 14.56 -9.02 -15.48
N LEU A 62 14.79 -8.54 -16.70
CA LEU A 62 15.04 -7.12 -16.95
C LEU A 62 13.84 -6.25 -16.54
N SER A 63 12.60 -6.68 -16.82
CA SER A 63 11.38 -5.99 -16.40
C SER A 63 11.20 -5.98 -14.89
N GLU A 64 11.51 -7.07 -14.20
CA GLU A 64 11.48 -7.16 -12.74
C GLU A 64 12.49 -6.20 -12.11
N VAL A 65 13.72 -6.15 -12.63
CA VAL A 65 14.75 -5.19 -12.19
C VAL A 65 14.34 -3.74 -12.44
N ILE A 66 13.79 -3.43 -13.62
CA ILE A 66 13.31 -2.07 -13.94
C ILE A 66 12.17 -1.65 -12.98
N LYS A 67 11.24 -2.56 -12.69
CA LYS A 67 10.14 -2.29 -11.75
C LYS A 67 10.64 -2.09 -10.33
N LEU A 68 11.60 -2.91 -9.90
CA LEU A 68 12.22 -2.77 -8.59
C LEU A 68 12.95 -1.43 -8.50
N ASP A 69 13.80 -1.09 -9.46
CA ASP A 69 14.50 0.19 -9.51
C ASP A 69 13.55 1.40 -9.50
N GLU A 70 12.40 1.31 -10.18
CA GLU A 70 11.35 2.35 -10.09
C GLU A 70 10.74 2.45 -8.68
N ILE A 71 10.50 1.33 -8.01
CA ILE A 71 10.01 1.30 -6.63
C ILE A 71 11.02 1.98 -5.71
N HIS A 72 12.30 1.61 -5.79
CA HIS A 72 13.36 2.21 -4.98
C HIS A 72 13.47 3.71 -5.24
N ARG A 73 13.51 4.14 -6.50
CA ARG A 73 13.54 5.58 -6.86
C ARG A 73 12.40 6.38 -6.23
N LEU A 74 11.19 5.81 -6.15
CA LEU A 74 10.04 6.47 -5.55
C LEU A 74 10.07 6.44 -4.02
N ILE A 75 10.52 5.33 -3.43
CA ILE A 75 10.72 5.22 -1.98
C ILE A 75 11.81 6.17 -1.51
N ASP A 76 12.94 6.21 -2.20
CA ASP A 76 14.08 7.07 -1.87
C ASP A 76 13.73 8.55 -2.02
N ALA A 77 12.94 8.91 -3.05
CA ALA A 77 12.45 10.27 -3.23
C ALA A 77 11.50 10.73 -2.11
N ALA A 78 10.73 9.81 -1.53
CA ALA A 78 9.86 10.11 -0.39
C ALA A 78 10.61 10.04 0.95
N GLY A 79 11.59 9.15 1.06
CA GLY A 79 12.19 8.73 2.32
C GLY A 79 11.30 7.72 3.05
N TRP A 80 11.84 6.54 3.37
CA TRP A 80 11.09 5.53 4.14
C TRP A 80 10.71 6.02 5.54
N GLU A 81 11.55 6.84 6.14
CA GLU A 81 11.26 7.50 7.41
C GLU A 81 10.03 8.42 7.29
N SER A 82 9.95 9.26 6.26
CA SER A 82 8.79 10.11 5.98
C SER A 82 7.51 9.30 5.77
N ILE A 83 7.59 8.16 5.07
CA ILE A 83 6.46 7.23 4.90
C ILE A 83 6.00 6.70 6.26
N THR A 84 6.96 6.37 7.13
CA THR A 84 6.70 5.86 8.48
C THR A 84 6.08 6.92 9.37
N GLU A 85 6.60 8.14 9.36
CA GLU A 85 6.05 9.28 10.10
C GLU A 85 4.63 9.60 9.66
N ALA A 86 4.37 9.65 8.34
CA ALA A 86 3.04 9.86 7.80
C ALA A 86 2.06 8.77 8.26
N ALA A 87 2.46 7.50 8.24
CA ALA A 87 1.63 6.41 8.73
C ALA A 87 1.34 6.51 10.24
N ARG A 88 2.33 6.91 11.05
CA ARG A 88 2.18 7.12 12.50
C ARG A 88 1.22 8.28 12.80
N ALA A 89 1.38 9.41 12.11
CA ALA A 89 0.49 10.54 12.25
C ALA A 89 -0.94 10.19 11.85
N ILE A 90 -1.13 9.43 10.78
CA ILE A 90 -2.46 8.96 10.38
C ILE A 90 -3.05 8.04 11.45
N LYS A 91 -2.26 7.13 12.03
CA LYS A 91 -2.71 6.27 13.14
C LYS A 91 -3.13 7.09 14.37
N GLU A 92 -2.45 8.18 14.64
CA GLU A 92 -2.71 9.06 15.78
C GLU A 92 -3.95 9.94 15.55
N PHE A 93 -3.97 10.72 14.48
CA PHE A 93 -5.04 11.70 14.21
C PHE A 93 -6.29 11.09 13.57
N PHE A 94 -6.16 9.96 12.87
CA PHE A 94 -7.26 9.25 12.20
C PHE A 94 -7.37 7.81 12.71
N ALA A 95 -7.32 7.63 14.03
CA ALA A 95 -7.26 6.31 14.67
C ALA A 95 -8.43 5.36 14.28
N GLU A 96 -9.63 5.88 14.07
CA GLU A 96 -10.77 5.07 13.62
C GLU A 96 -10.58 4.57 12.18
N ASP A 97 -10.12 5.43 11.28
CA ASP A 97 -9.86 5.10 9.88
C ASP A 97 -8.71 4.12 9.77
N TRP A 98 -7.69 4.30 10.60
CA TRP A 98 -6.58 3.37 10.75
C TRP A 98 -7.03 1.98 11.24
N LYS A 99 -7.95 1.91 12.22
CA LYS A 99 -8.53 0.62 12.68
C LYS A 99 -9.28 -0.08 11.55
N VAL A 100 -10.13 0.63 10.81
CA VAL A 100 -10.86 0.09 9.66
C VAL A 100 -9.89 -0.41 8.60
N PHE A 101 -8.83 0.36 8.33
CA PHE A 101 -7.76 0.01 7.43
C PHE A 101 -7.02 -1.28 7.85
N CYS A 102 -6.58 -1.39 9.10
CA CYS A 102 -5.92 -2.59 9.61
C CYS A 102 -6.83 -3.82 9.55
N LEU A 103 -8.11 -3.68 9.89
CA LEU A 103 -9.09 -4.77 9.76
C LEU A 103 -9.18 -5.22 8.29
N HIS A 104 -9.32 -4.28 7.36
CA HIS A 104 -9.33 -4.60 5.94
C HIS A 104 -8.06 -5.32 5.48
N CYS A 105 -6.87 -4.86 5.88
CA CYS A 105 -5.60 -5.51 5.54
C CYS A 105 -5.56 -6.98 5.99
N ARG A 106 -6.11 -7.28 7.17
CA ARG A 106 -6.19 -8.65 7.70
C ARG A 106 -7.20 -9.53 6.94
N PHE A 107 -8.37 -9.00 6.60
CA PHE A 107 -9.45 -9.79 5.98
C PHE A 107 -9.30 -10.04 4.46
N VAL A 108 -8.48 -9.26 3.77
CA VAL A 108 -8.20 -9.51 2.34
C VAL A 108 -7.17 -10.63 2.16
N ARG A 109 -6.48 -11.05 3.22
CA ARG A 109 -5.31 -11.92 3.12
C ARG A 109 -5.54 -13.43 3.23
N GLY A 110 -6.76 -13.96 3.38
CA GLY A 110 -6.80 -15.43 3.50
C GLY A 110 -8.09 -16.23 3.68
N GLU A 111 -9.31 -15.68 3.70
CA GLU A 111 -10.47 -16.53 4.02
C GLU A 111 -11.56 -16.53 2.94
N SER A 112 -11.39 -17.51 2.07
CA SER A 112 -12.46 -18.33 1.48
C SER A 112 -13.42 -17.61 0.54
N ARG A 113 -13.35 -17.97 -0.75
CA ARG A 113 -14.48 -17.87 -1.70
C ARG A 113 -15.71 -18.70 -1.29
N ILE A 114 -15.74 -19.25 -0.06
CA ILE A 114 -16.73 -20.20 0.49
C ILE A 114 -17.67 -19.51 1.50
N SER A 115 -17.57 -18.19 1.74
CA SER A 115 -18.63 -17.46 2.44
C SER A 115 -19.30 -16.47 1.49
N ASP A 116 -20.63 -16.46 1.47
CA ASP A 116 -21.48 -15.60 0.62
C ASP A 116 -21.28 -14.08 0.83
N ALA A 117 -20.46 -13.67 1.81
CA ALA A 117 -20.13 -12.28 2.08
C ALA A 117 -18.70 -11.94 1.66
N SER A 118 -18.53 -10.87 0.88
CA SER A 118 -17.21 -10.35 0.48
C SER A 118 -16.39 -9.92 1.71
N SER A 119 -15.05 -9.96 1.64
CA SER A 119 -14.16 -9.46 2.73
C SER A 119 -14.55 -8.06 3.20
N LEU A 120 -15.07 -7.26 2.27
CA LEU A 120 -15.52 -5.90 2.48
C LEU A 120 -16.83 -5.83 3.28
N GLN A 121 -17.77 -6.77 3.05
CA GLN A 121 -18.98 -6.94 3.87
C GLN A 121 -18.65 -7.46 5.28
N LYS A 122 -17.66 -8.35 5.43
CA LYS A 122 -17.19 -8.83 6.74
C LYS A 122 -16.63 -7.68 7.59
N VAL A 123 -15.78 -6.83 6.99
CA VAL A 123 -15.25 -5.63 7.64
C VAL A 123 -16.38 -4.66 7.99
N SER A 124 -17.25 -4.35 7.02
CA SER A 124 -18.40 -3.47 7.19
C SER A 124 -19.28 -3.85 8.39
N ARG A 125 -19.67 -5.13 8.51
CA ARG A 125 -20.45 -5.63 9.65
C ARG A 125 -19.72 -5.48 10.98
N ARG A 126 -18.40 -5.69 11.00
CA ARG A 126 -17.58 -5.62 12.22
C ARG A 126 -17.35 -4.20 12.72
N VAL A 127 -17.30 -3.21 11.81
CA VAL A 127 -17.08 -1.81 12.16
C VAL A 127 -18.36 -0.96 12.18
N GLY A 128 -19.51 -1.54 11.81
CA GLY A 128 -20.79 -0.82 11.73
C GLY A 128 -20.85 0.25 10.63
N LEU A 129 -19.96 0.19 9.63
CA LEU A 129 -19.89 1.15 8.53
C LEU A 129 -20.38 0.54 7.23
N SER A 130 -20.92 1.35 6.32
CA SER A 130 -21.29 0.86 4.99
C SER A 130 -20.08 0.31 4.22
N PRO A 131 -20.27 -0.68 3.33
CA PRO A 131 -19.23 -1.15 2.42
C PRO A 131 -18.54 -0.01 1.65
N ASN A 132 -19.31 0.94 1.15
CA ASN A 132 -18.78 2.10 0.41
C ASN A 132 -17.86 2.96 1.29
N THR A 133 -18.23 3.18 2.56
CA THR A 133 -17.41 3.92 3.52
C THR A 133 -16.09 3.21 3.80
N VAL A 134 -16.13 1.88 4.00
CA VAL A 134 -14.92 1.05 4.21
C VAL A 134 -14.00 1.12 3.00
N SER A 135 -14.56 0.98 1.79
CA SER A 135 -13.81 1.06 0.53
C SER A 135 -13.14 2.42 0.35
N ARG A 136 -13.88 3.51 0.62
CA ARG A 136 -13.35 4.88 0.55
C ARG A 136 -12.20 5.08 1.53
N LYS A 137 -12.42 4.76 2.82
CA LYS A 137 -11.39 4.90 3.87
C LYS A 137 -10.14 4.07 3.54
N ARG A 138 -10.31 2.85 3.03
CA ARG A 138 -9.19 1.99 2.60
C ARG A 138 -8.34 2.64 1.51
N LYS A 139 -8.95 3.24 0.48
CA LYS A 139 -8.23 3.89 -0.63
C LYS A 139 -7.59 5.21 -0.23
N GLU A 140 -8.17 5.87 0.77
CA GLU A 140 -7.74 7.19 1.21
C GLU A 140 -6.44 7.13 2.03
N ILE A 141 -6.26 6.10 2.85
CA ILE A 141 -5.07 5.95 3.72
C ILE A 141 -3.76 5.86 2.92
N PRO A 142 -3.58 4.97 1.92
CA PRO A 142 -2.36 4.90 1.11
C PRO A 142 -2.05 6.21 0.39
N ARG A 143 -3.10 6.90 -0.09
CA ARG A 143 -2.95 8.18 -0.79
C ARG A 143 -2.53 9.30 0.15
N ARG A 144 -3.06 9.32 1.39
CA ARG A 144 -2.64 10.27 2.43
C ARG A 144 -1.19 10.04 2.82
N ILE A 145 -0.80 8.79 3.10
CA ILE A 145 0.60 8.44 3.39
C ILE A 145 1.53 8.93 2.27
N ALA A 146 1.20 8.60 1.01
CA ALA A 146 2.02 9.00 -0.14
C ALA A 146 2.14 10.52 -0.27
N ARG A 147 1.03 11.25 -0.07
CA ARG A 147 1.02 12.72 -0.14
C ARG A 147 1.89 13.32 0.97
N ASP A 148 1.68 12.88 2.21
CA ASP A 148 2.32 13.49 3.38
C ASP A 148 3.82 13.18 3.41
N ALA A 149 4.22 11.97 2.97
CA ALA A 149 5.62 11.59 2.82
C ALA A 149 6.34 12.43 1.75
N LEU A 150 5.73 12.64 0.57
CA LEU A 150 6.34 13.40 -0.53
C LEU A 150 6.31 14.92 -0.32
N SER A 151 5.36 15.45 0.47
CA SER A 151 5.25 16.90 0.69
C SER A 151 6.10 17.40 1.86
N GLY A 152 6.70 16.48 2.63
CA GLY A 152 7.24 16.77 3.95
C GLY A 152 6.12 17.02 4.98
N PHE A 153 6.25 16.46 6.18
CA PHE A 153 5.25 16.56 7.25
C PHE A 153 4.80 18.02 7.54
N GLN A 154 5.66 19.01 7.28
CA GLN A 154 5.38 20.44 7.47
C GLN A 154 4.31 21.03 6.53
N ALA A 155 4.04 20.43 5.36
CA ALA A 155 2.97 20.88 4.48
C ALA A 155 1.59 20.32 4.90
N ALA A 156 1.56 19.17 5.59
CA ALA A 156 0.33 18.50 6.02
C ALA A 156 -0.36 19.19 7.21
N MET A 157 0.38 19.96 8.01
CA MET A 157 -0.14 20.75 9.15
C MET A 157 -0.70 22.14 8.77
N LYS A 158 -0.77 22.50 7.48
CA LYS A 158 -1.37 23.78 7.03
C LYS A 158 -2.90 23.74 6.87
N TRP A 159 -3.59 22.95 7.69
CA TRP A 159 -5.06 22.90 7.74
C TRP A 159 -5.57 23.45 9.07
#